data_AF-A0A1C7NAX2-F1
#
_entry.id   AF-A0A1C7NAX2-F1
#
_cell.length_a   1.000
_cell.length_b   1.000
_cell.length_c   1.000
_cell.angle_alpha   90.00
_cell.angle_beta   90.00
_cell.angle_gamma   90.00
#
_symmetry.space_group_name_H-M   'P 1'
#
loop_
_entity.id
_entity.type
_entity.pdbx_description
1 polymer ?
#
loop_
_entity_poly.entity_id
_entity_poly.type
_entity_poly.pdbx_seq_one_letter_code
_entity_poly.pdbx_strand_id
1 'polypeptide(L)'
;MYTTTKLVVTHEPKSEFTRLPVLPPSSNHYQHQLTIEAIRQHSLEDAIRLASQVNMKHNANGCDRCDLVAGYYITALRYARENEPVQCNSLLFELVWQMTNLVLAHREANKHQYLQWFDLITTELWDFAKQLKEESFECDSHIPLDGMVKRRSIDSVHSVDDQDEENYRRAIRITIYNCRALVCEQSNEISQAIVYYRKCAAVRPTPFEPQQHLQQTALAAMHRLIESSRPQLKHKNTLSSVFTCDSISTSSTVSSLLSRSSVQCTQCGLEKATMPVCARCKTQPYCSVRCMKSHKQIHQTNCGVFLS
;
A
#
# COMPACT_ATOMS: atom_id res chain seq x y z
N MET A 1 -74.00 -36.88 0.01
CA MET A 1 -73.51 -36.35 1.30
C MET A 1 -72.76 -35.07 1.01
N TYR A 2 -73.31 -33.92 1.44
CA TYR A 2 -72.76 -32.60 1.18
C TYR A 2 -71.74 -32.25 2.27
N THR A 3 -70.49 -32.00 1.88
CA THR A 3 -69.45 -31.47 2.78
C THR A 3 -69.41 -29.96 2.68
N THR A 4 -69.89 -29.30 3.73
CA THR A 4 -69.91 -27.85 3.91
C THR A 4 -68.56 -27.35 4.42
N THR A 5 -67.95 -26.45 3.67
CA THR A 5 -66.75 -25.68 4.01
C THR A 5 -67.05 -24.68 5.14
N LYS A 6 -66.30 -24.73 6.25
CA LYS A 6 -66.26 -23.66 7.26
C LYS A 6 -64.97 -22.85 7.10
N LEU A 7 -65.12 -21.60 6.67
CA LEU A 7 -64.09 -20.55 6.72
C LEU A 7 -63.95 -20.07 8.17
N VAL A 8 -62.75 -20.22 8.73
CA VAL A 8 -62.36 -19.64 10.02
C VAL A 8 -61.72 -18.29 9.74
N VAL A 9 -62.38 -17.21 10.17
CA VAL A 9 -61.86 -15.85 10.13
C VAL A 9 -60.99 -15.67 11.37
N THR A 10 -59.67 -15.59 11.19
CA THR A 10 -58.71 -15.23 12.23
C THR A 10 -58.59 -13.71 12.31
N HIS A 11 -59.00 -13.14 13.44
CA HIS A 11 -58.77 -11.73 13.78
C HIS A 11 -57.28 -11.49 14.05
N GLU A 12 -56.66 -10.58 13.29
CA GLU A 12 -55.33 -10.05 13.59
C GLU A 12 -55.39 -9.11 14.81
N PRO A 13 -54.46 -9.23 15.77
CA PRO A 13 -54.29 -8.23 16.82
C PRO A 13 -53.58 -7.00 16.27
N LYS A 14 -54.20 -5.83 16.42
CA LYS A 14 -53.59 -4.52 16.15
C LYS A 14 -52.36 -4.36 17.05
N SER A 15 -51.18 -4.37 16.44
CA SER A 15 -49.91 -4.03 17.07
C SER A 15 -49.90 -2.54 17.43
N GLU A 16 -50.00 -2.23 18.73
CA GLU A 16 -49.64 -0.92 19.26
C GLU A 16 -48.13 -0.72 19.11
N PHE A 17 -47.74 0.15 18.17
CA PHE A 17 -46.38 0.62 18.00
C PHE A 17 -46.03 1.55 19.18
N THR A 18 -45.54 0.97 20.26
CA THR A 18 -44.88 1.72 21.34
C THR A 18 -43.63 2.39 20.76
N ARG A 19 -43.68 3.71 20.57
CA ARG A 19 -42.49 4.49 20.19
C ARG A 19 -41.46 4.33 21.30
N LEU A 20 -40.42 3.57 21.04
CA LEU A 20 -39.24 3.52 21.89
C LEU A 20 -38.67 4.94 22.00
N PRO A 21 -38.27 5.38 23.20
CA PRO A 21 -37.63 6.68 23.37
C PRO A 21 -36.35 6.72 22.55
N VAL A 22 -36.25 7.72 21.68
CA VAL A 22 -35.00 8.06 20.98
C VAL A 22 -33.98 8.44 22.06
N LEU A 23 -33.08 7.52 22.37
CA LEU A 23 -31.96 7.78 23.26
C LEU A 23 -31.14 8.94 22.65
N PRO A 24 -30.76 9.96 23.46
CA PRO A 24 -29.93 11.03 22.96
C PRO A 24 -28.61 10.46 22.41
N PRO A 25 -28.05 11.03 21.32
CA PRO A 25 -26.76 10.60 20.80
C PRO A 25 -25.74 10.64 21.93
N SER A 26 -25.05 9.52 22.14
CA SER A 26 -24.10 9.38 23.23
C SER A 26 -23.09 10.52 23.19
N SER A 27 -22.81 11.12 24.35
CA SER A 27 -21.90 12.25 24.56
C SER A 27 -20.50 12.08 23.91
N ASN A 28 -20.14 10.87 23.49
CA ASN A 28 -18.87 10.56 22.83
C ASN A 28 -18.78 11.07 21.38
N HIS A 29 -19.85 11.10 20.59
CA HIS A 29 -19.76 11.45 19.16
C HIS A 29 -19.44 12.94 18.95
N TYR A 30 -20.04 13.82 19.75
CA TYR A 30 -19.80 15.27 19.67
C TYR A 30 -18.39 15.64 20.16
N GLN A 31 -17.92 15.00 21.23
CA GLN A 31 -16.57 15.21 21.73
C GLN A 31 -15.50 14.65 20.77
N HIS A 32 -15.79 13.55 20.08
CA HIS A 32 -14.94 13.00 19.01
C HIS A 32 -14.81 13.97 17.82
N GLN A 33 -15.91 14.61 17.42
CA GLN A 33 -15.92 15.54 16.28
C GLN A 33 -15.15 16.82 16.58
N LEU A 34 -15.27 17.35 17.80
CA LEU A 34 -14.49 18.50 18.28
C LEU A 34 -12.98 18.21 18.33
N THR A 35 -12.57 17.00 18.71
CA THR A 35 -11.15 16.63 18.73
C THR A 35 -10.57 16.48 17.31
N ILE A 36 -11.37 16.05 16.32
CA ILE A 36 -10.92 15.95 14.92
C ILE A 36 -10.70 17.34 14.31
N GLU A 37 -11.60 18.29 14.55
CA GLU A 37 -11.44 19.67 14.09
C GLU A 37 -10.29 20.39 14.80
N ALA A 38 -10.06 20.10 16.08
CA ALA A 38 -8.88 20.57 16.80
C ALA A 38 -7.57 20.00 16.23
N ILE A 39 -7.54 18.72 15.83
CA ILE A 39 -6.36 18.11 15.19
C ILE A 39 -6.00 18.78 13.86
N ARG A 40 -7.00 19.22 13.07
CA ARG A 40 -6.74 20.01 11.85
C ARG A 40 -6.06 21.36 12.13
N GLN A 41 -6.18 21.88 13.34
CA GLN A 41 -5.53 23.11 13.79
C GLN A 41 -4.22 22.85 14.54
N HIS A 42 -3.81 21.59 14.69
CA HIS A 42 -2.68 21.17 15.50
C HIS A 42 -1.64 20.42 14.67
N SER A 43 -0.45 20.21 15.24
CA SER A 43 0.67 19.60 14.54
C SER A 43 0.54 18.06 14.48
N LEU A 44 1.34 17.42 13.63
CA LEU A 44 1.38 15.96 13.49
C LEU A 44 1.71 15.27 14.83
N GLU A 45 2.60 15.91 15.60
CA GLU A 45 3.03 15.51 16.93
C GLU A 45 1.88 15.48 17.92
N ASP A 46 0.97 16.44 17.86
CA ASP A 46 -0.18 16.51 18.75
C ASP A 46 -1.12 15.33 18.53
N ALA A 47 -1.34 14.93 17.28
CA ALA A 47 -2.17 13.77 16.98
C ALA A 47 -1.54 12.45 17.47
N ILE A 48 -0.22 12.28 17.29
CA ILE A 48 0.53 11.12 17.83
C ILE A 48 0.45 11.12 19.36
N ARG A 49 0.60 12.28 20.00
CA ARG A 49 0.51 12.44 21.47
C ARG A 49 -0.90 12.15 21.98
N LEU A 50 -1.95 12.61 21.30
CA LEU A 50 -3.34 12.32 21.68
C LEU A 50 -3.64 10.83 21.56
N ALA A 51 -3.16 10.18 20.49
CA ALA A 51 -3.29 8.74 20.30
C ALA A 51 -2.60 7.94 21.41
N SER A 52 -1.39 8.33 21.84
CA SER A 52 -0.66 7.63 22.90
C SER A 52 -1.27 7.77 24.29
N GLN A 53 -2.12 8.78 24.51
CA GLN A 53 -2.85 8.97 25.76
C GLN A 53 -4.13 8.12 25.86
N VAL A 54 -4.58 7.50 24.76
CA VAL A 54 -5.76 6.63 24.77
C VAL A 54 -5.41 5.30 25.43
N ASN A 55 -6.09 4.99 26.53
CA ASN A 55 -5.96 3.70 27.20
C ASN A 55 -6.69 2.60 26.41
N MET A 56 -6.01 2.02 25.42
CA MET A 56 -6.50 0.88 24.66
C MET A 56 -6.56 -0.37 25.55
N LYS A 57 -7.66 -1.11 25.48
CA LYS A 57 -7.79 -2.40 26.16
C LYS A 57 -8.17 -3.48 25.16
N HIS A 58 -7.42 -4.57 25.17
CA HIS A 58 -7.74 -5.78 24.41
C HIS A 58 -8.20 -6.84 25.40
N ASN A 59 -9.41 -7.34 25.23
CA ASN A 59 -9.95 -8.45 26.03
C ASN A 59 -10.52 -9.53 25.10
N ALA A 60 -10.99 -10.64 25.68
CA ALA A 60 -11.59 -11.73 24.90
C ALA A 60 -12.85 -11.30 24.11
N ASN A 61 -13.48 -10.19 24.49
CA ASN A 61 -14.68 -9.65 23.86
C ASN A 61 -14.36 -8.62 22.76
N GLY A 62 -13.09 -8.34 22.48
CA GLY A 62 -12.65 -7.46 21.41
C GLY A 62 -11.74 -6.32 21.87
N CYS A 63 -11.80 -5.23 21.10
CA CYS A 63 -10.87 -4.11 21.19
C CYS A 63 -11.61 -2.85 21.63
N ASP A 64 -11.18 -2.25 22.74
CA ASP A 64 -11.78 -1.04 23.30
C ASP A 64 -10.90 0.18 22.97
N ARG A 65 -11.52 1.22 22.42
CA ARG A 65 -10.92 2.52 22.05
C ARG A 65 -9.90 2.51 20.91
N CYS A 66 -9.68 1.38 20.24
CA CYS A 66 -8.78 1.31 19.07
C CYS A 66 -9.33 2.09 17.86
N ASP A 67 -10.65 2.22 17.77
CA ASP A 67 -11.36 3.06 16.81
C ASP A 67 -11.01 4.55 16.97
N LEU A 68 -10.91 5.03 18.22
CA LEU A 68 -10.53 6.41 18.51
C LEU A 68 -9.06 6.68 18.13
N VAL A 69 -8.16 5.78 18.49
CA VAL A 69 -6.74 5.85 18.09
C VAL A 69 -6.61 5.85 16.57
N ALA A 70 -7.37 4.99 15.89
CA ALA A 70 -7.43 4.95 14.45
C ALA A 70 -7.90 6.28 13.84
N GLY A 71 -8.94 6.89 14.42
CA GLY A 71 -9.45 8.20 14.02
C GLY A 71 -8.40 9.30 14.10
N TYR A 72 -7.60 9.33 15.18
CA TYR A 72 -6.50 10.29 15.31
C TYR A 72 -5.43 10.09 14.24
N TYR A 73 -5.00 8.84 14.01
CA TYR A 73 -3.99 8.58 13.00
C TYR A 73 -4.45 8.87 11.57
N ILE A 74 -5.69 8.53 11.21
CA ILE A 74 -6.25 8.83 9.89
C ILE A 74 -6.30 10.36 9.68
N THR A 75 -6.76 11.11 10.68
CA THR A 75 -6.85 12.57 10.59
C THR A 75 -5.46 13.19 10.41
N ALA A 76 -4.49 12.72 11.18
CA ALA A 76 -3.09 13.15 11.11
C ALA A 76 -2.46 12.87 9.74
N LEU A 77 -2.70 11.67 9.20
CA LEU A 77 -2.17 11.27 7.89
C LEU A 77 -2.80 12.11 6.77
N ARG A 78 -4.12 12.36 6.83
CA ARG A 78 -4.80 13.21 5.85
C ARG A 78 -4.26 14.64 5.88
N TYR A 79 -4.04 15.21 7.06
CA TYR A 79 -3.43 16.53 7.20
C TYR A 79 -2.02 16.57 6.58
N ALA A 80 -1.17 15.58 6.86
CA ALA A 80 0.16 15.50 6.26
C ALA A 80 0.12 15.44 4.72
N ARG A 81 -0.91 14.81 4.15
CA ARG A 81 -1.14 14.66 2.71
C ARG A 81 -1.67 15.91 2.02
N GLU A 82 -2.15 16.92 2.76
CA GLU A 82 -2.62 18.20 2.19
C GLU A 82 -1.46 19.04 1.63
N ASN A 83 -0.22 18.77 2.05
CA ASN A 83 0.98 19.37 1.48
C ASN A 83 1.38 18.63 0.20
N GLU A 84 1.37 19.31 -0.95
CA GLU A 84 1.90 18.78 -2.23
C GLU A 84 3.21 19.51 -2.61
N PRO A 85 4.38 18.83 -2.65
CA PRO A 85 4.61 17.41 -2.39
C PRO A 85 4.57 17.07 -0.89
N VAL A 86 4.35 15.79 -0.57
CA VAL A 86 4.32 15.33 0.83
C VAL A 86 5.72 15.37 1.42
N GLN A 87 5.88 16.14 2.49
CA GLN A 87 7.11 16.25 3.26
C GLN A 87 7.31 14.99 4.12
N CYS A 88 8.22 14.12 3.69
CA CYS A 88 8.52 12.88 4.38
C CYS A 88 9.62 13.10 5.42
N ASN A 89 9.27 13.06 6.70
CA ASN A 89 10.18 13.24 7.81
C ASN A 89 10.01 12.13 8.87
N SER A 90 10.77 12.22 9.97
CA SER A 90 10.73 11.24 11.06
C SER A 90 9.35 11.10 11.71
N LEU A 91 8.60 12.20 11.85
CA LEU A 91 7.30 12.20 12.48
C LEU A 91 6.23 11.53 11.62
N LEU A 92 6.24 11.81 10.32
CA LEU A 92 5.35 11.12 9.37
C LEU A 92 5.67 9.64 9.29
N PHE A 93 6.94 9.29 9.34
CA PHE A 93 7.37 7.90 9.41
C PHE A 93 6.90 7.21 10.70
N GLU A 94 7.04 7.86 11.86
CA GLU A 94 6.54 7.34 13.14
C GLU A 94 5.02 7.16 13.13
N LEU A 95 4.27 8.14 12.61
CA LEU A 95 2.83 8.02 12.44
C LEU A 95 2.46 6.77 11.63
N VAL A 96 3.06 6.60 10.44
CA VAL A 96 2.77 5.44 9.59
C VAL A 96 3.17 4.14 10.27
N TRP A 97 4.31 4.12 10.96
CA TRP A 97 4.75 2.96 11.73
C TRP A 97 3.70 2.55 12.76
N GLN A 98 3.20 3.49 13.56
CA GLN A 98 2.14 3.23 14.55
C GLN A 98 0.83 2.78 13.89
N MET A 99 0.44 3.39 12.77
CA MET A 99 -0.73 2.94 11.99
C MET A 99 -0.59 1.48 11.53
N THR A 100 0.58 1.11 10.99
CA THR A 100 0.82 -0.27 10.54
C THR A 100 0.87 -1.24 11.71
N ASN A 101 1.41 -0.86 12.87
CA ASN A 101 1.37 -1.70 14.07
C ASN A 101 -0.06 -1.91 14.56
N LEU A 102 -0.89 -0.87 14.54
CA LEU A 102 -2.31 -0.98 14.91
C LEU A 102 -3.04 -1.97 14.00
N VAL A 103 -2.85 -1.86 12.68
CA VAL A 103 -3.37 -2.83 11.70
C VAL A 103 -2.87 -4.23 11.99
N LEU A 104 -1.55 -4.40 12.14
CA LEU A 104 -0.94 -5.72 12.33
C LEU A 104 -1.32 -6.37 13.67
N ALA A 105 -1.62 -5.60 14.71
CA ALA A 105 -2.11 -6.12 15.99
C ALA A 105 -3.57 -6.61 15.91
N HIS A 106 -4.38 -6.00 15.03
CA HIS A 106 -5.82 -6.24 14.94
C HIS A 106 -6.24 -7.11 13.75
N ARG A 107 -5.32 -7.47 12.88
CA ARG A 107 -5.61 -8.20 11.65
C ARG A 107 -6.29 -9.56 11.89
N GLU A 108 -5.96 -10.27 12.98
CA GLU A 108 -6.63 -11.52 13.36
C GLU A 108 -8.00 -11.27 13.98
N ALA A 109 -8.12 -10.27 14.88
CA ALA A 109 -9.40 -9.88 15.44
C ALA A 109 -10.40 -9.47 14.36
N ASN A 110 -9.95 -8.77 13.31
CA ASN A 110 -10.78 -8.32 12.19
C ASN A 110 -11.45 -9.48 11.42
N LYS A 111 -10.87 -10.69 11.45
CA LYS A 111 -11.48 -11.87 10.83
C LYS A 111 -12.72 -12.36 11.57
N HIS A 112 -12.67 -12.28 12.91
CA HIS A 112 -13.71 -12.81 13.80
C HIS A 112 -14.74 -11.74 14.13
N GLN A 113 -14.33 -10.48 14.14
CA GLN A 113 -15.16 -9.31 14.42
C GLN A 113 -14.84 -8.24 13.38
N TYR A 114 -15.83 -7.81 12.60
CA TYR A 114 -15.63 -6.73 11.64
C TYR A 114 -15.28 -5.41 12.34
N LEU A 115 -14.10 -4.86 12.06
CA LEU A 115 -13.61 -3.60 12.60
C LEU A 115 -13.65 -2.53 11.50
N GLN A 116 -14.70 -1.71 11.45
CA GLN A 116 -14.87 -0.69 10.39
C GLN A 116 -13.65 0.24 10.22
N TRP A 117 -12.99 0.61 11.32
CA TRP A 117 -11.81 1.47 11.29
C TRP A 117 -10.59 0.79 10.63
N PHE A 118 -10.54 -0.54 10.60
CA PHE A 118 -9.46 -1.31 9.99
C PHE A 118 -9.42 -1.09 8.47
N ASP A 119 -10.58 -1.18 7.81
CA ASP A 119 -10.70 -0.93 6.37
C ASP A 119 -10.36 0.51 6.01
N LEU A 120 -10.76 1.47 6.87
CA LEU A 120 -10.44 2.88 6.68
C LEU A 120 -8.92 3.14 6.78
N ILE A 121 -8.25 2.64 7.82
CA ILE A 121 -6.79 2.78 7.95
C ILE A 121 -6.08 2.14 6.78
N THR A 122 -6.43 0.90 6.44
CA THR A 122 -5.74 0.17 5.38
C THR A 122 -5.90 0.89 4.05
N THR A 123 -7.11 1.33 3.69
CA THR A 123 -7.34 2.13 2.48
C THR A 123 -6.46 3.38 2.44
N GLU A 124 -6.43 4.17 3.53
CA GLU A 124 -5.61 5.38 3.62
C GLU A 124 -4.11 5.09 3.47
N LEU A 125 -3.59 4.05 4.13
CA LEU A 125 -2.20 3.64 3.98
C LEU A 125 -1.88 3.23 2.54
N TRP A 126 -2.79 2.51 1.88
CA TRP A 126 -2.57 1.95 0.56
C TRP A 126 -2.54 3.05 -0.51
N ASP A 127 -3.46 4.00 -0.41
CA ASP A 127 -3.49 5.20 -1.26
C ASP A 127 -2.27 6.08 -0.99
N PHE A 128 -1.86 6.20 0.27
CA PHE A 128 -0.68 6.97 0.63
C PHE A 128 0.61 6.37 0.03
N ALA A 129 0.80 5.05 0.12
CA ALA A 129 1.95 4.39 -0.52
C ALA A 129 1.98 4.57 -2.04
N LYS A 130 0.80 4.65 -2.69
CA LYS A 130 0.69 4.96 -4.12
C LYS A 130 1.11 6.40 -4.40
N GLN A 131 0.60 7.37 -3.63
CA GLN A 131 0.99 8.78 -3.75
C GLN A 131 2.50 8.96 -3.58
N LEU A 132 3.10 8.38 -2.53
CA LEU A 132 4.55 8.46 -2.30
C LEU A 132 5.37 7.84 -3.43
N LYS A 133 4.87 6.78 -4.08
CA LYS A 133 5.54 6.20 -5.25
C LYS A 133 5.51 7.15 -6.45
N GLU A 134 4.42 7.88 -6.65
CA GLU A 134 4.26 8.81 -7.77
C GLU A 134 5.09 10.10 -7.57
N GLU A 135 5.29 10.50 -6.32
CA GLU A 135 6.08 11.67 -5.93
C GLU A 135 7.59 11.39 -5.82
N SER A 136 7.98 10.15 -5.53
CA SER A 136 9.39 9.72 -5.46
C SER A 136 10.10 9.97 -6.80
N PHE A 137 11.33 10.45 -6.73
CA PHE A 137 12.20 10.55 -7.90
C PHE A 137 12.88 9.20 -8.23
N GLU A 138 12.92 8.26 -7.29
CA GLU A 138 13.44 6.92 -7.51
C GLU A 138 12.38 6.01 -8.13
N CYS A 139 12.80 5.14 -9.04
CA CYS A 139 11.94 4.09 -9.56
C CYS A 139 12.18 2.80 -8.78
N ASP A 140 11.12 2.14 -8.32
CA ASP A 140 11.17 0.76 -7.83
C ASP A 140 11.61 -0.15 -8.97
N SER A 141 12.92 -0.25 -9.16
CA SER A 141 13.52 -1.12 -10.16
C SER A 141 13.84 -2.42 -9.46
N HIS A 142 13.42 -3.54 -10.03
CA HIS A 142 13.78 -4.84 -9.52
C HIS A 142 15.31 -4.93 -9.43
N ILE A 143 15.85 -4.91 -8.21
CA ILE A 143 17.29 -5.11 -7.98
C ILE A 143 17.51 -6.62 -8.09
N PRO A 144 18.26 -7.12 -9.10
CA PRO A 144 18.67 -8.50 -9.11
C PRO A 144 19.45 -8.77 -7.82
N LEU A 145 19.04 -9.78 -7.06
CA LEU A 145 19.73 -10.22 -5.84
C LEU A 145 21.14 -10.76 -6.13
N ASP A 146 21.42 -11.05 -7.41
CA ASP A 146 22.67 -11.62 -7.89
C ASP A 146 23.59 -10.52 -8.43
N GLY A 147 24.55 -10.10 -7.60
CA GLY A 147 25.85 -9.63 -8.07
C GLY A 147 25.96 -8.17 -8.56
N MET A 148 26.63 -7.35 -7.74
CA MET A 148 27.45 -6.19 -8.16
C MET A 148 26.86 -5.25 -9.22
N VAL A 149 25.72 -4.61 -8.93
CA VAL A 149 25.34 -3.41 -9.68
C VAL A 149 26.32 -2.30 -9.31
N LYS A 150 27.34 -2.12 -10.15
CA LYS A 150 28.28 -0.99 -10.13
C LYS A 150 27.42 0.29 -10.16
N ARG A 151 27.24 0.92 -8.99
CA ARG A 151 26.50 2.17 -8.83
C ARG A 151 27.03 3.13 -9.87
N ARG A 152 26.27 3.41 -10.93
CA ARG A 152 26.55 4.57 -11.76
C ARG A 152 26.44 5.75 -10.82
N SER A 153 27.58 6.39 -10.54
CA SER A 153 27.65 7.70 -9.91
C SER A 153 26.92 8.64 -10.84
N ILE A 154 25.61 8.73 -10.66
CA ILE A 154 24.85 9.86 -11.15
C ILE A 154 25.18 10.91 -10.10
N ASP A 155 26.06 11.84 -10.47
CA ASP A 155 26.45 13.02 -9.70
C ASP A 155 25.20 13.88 -9.49
N SER A 156 24.38 13.41 -8.56
CA SER A 156 23.05 13.88 -8.28
C SER A 156 23.18 15.15 -7.47
N VAL A 157 22.93 16.29 -8.12
CA VAL A 157 22.90 17.66 -7.58
C VAL A 157 21.75 17.87 -6.57
N HIS A 158 21.33 16.82 -5.84
CA HIS A 158 20.28 16.91 -4.85
C HIS A 158 20.87 17.37 -3.52
N SER A 159 20.12 18.23 -2.82
CA SER A 159 20.54 18.69 -1.50
C SER A 159 20.54 17.53 -0.51
N VAL A 160 21.28 17.66 0.59
CA VAL A 160 21.26 16.67 1.68
C VAL A 160 19.84 16.47 2.21
N ASP A 161 19.06 17.56 2.29
CA ASP A 161 17.67 17.56 2.74
C ASP A 161 16.76 16.73 1.81
N ASP A 162 16.93 16.85 0.48
CA ASP A 162 16.18 16.06 -0.50
C ASP A 162 16.45 14.54 -0.35
N GLN A 163 17.69 14.20 -0.01
CA GLN A 163 18.11 12.81 0.16
C GLN A 163 17.53 12.19 1.42
N ASP A 164 17.47 12.96 2.51
CA ASP A 164 16.87 12.51 3.78
C ASP A 164 15.35 12.36 3.65
N GLU A 165 14.68 13.28 2.97
CA GLU A 165 13.25 13.17 2.68
C GLU A 165 12.95 11.90 1.86
N GLU A 166 13.77 11.59 0.85
CA GLU A 166 13.63 10.36 0.08
C GLU A 166 13.94 9.10 0.91
N ASN A 167 14.87 9.17 1.87
CA ASN A 167 15.13 8.07 2.80
C ASN A 167 13.85 7.73 3.58
N TYR A 168 13.17 8.73 4.16
CA TYR A 168 11.91 8.53 4.87
C TYR A 168 10.79 8.07 3.95
N ARG A 169 10.68 8.65 2.76
CA ARG A 169 9.69 8.23 1.75
C ARG A 169 9.81 6.75 1.44
N ARG A 170 11.02 6.25 1.23
CA ARG A 170 11.29 4.82 1.01
C ARG A 170 10.97 3.98 2.23
N ALA A 171 11.33 4.46 3.43
CA ALA A 171 11.06 3.75 4.68
C ALA A 171 9.57 3.53 4.90
N ILE A 172 8.78 4.59 4.72
CA ILE A 172 7.32 4.57 4.80
C ILE A 172 6.74 3.54 3.80
N ARG A 173 7.20 3.58 2.55
CA ARG A 173 6.71 2.67 1.50
C ARG A 173 7.04 1.21 1.80
N ILE A 174 8.24 0.90 2.31
CA ILE A 174 8.63 -0.44 2.76
C ILE A 174 7.68 -0.92 3.85
N THR A 175 7.45 -0.10 4.89
CA THR A 175 6.58 -0.44 6.01
C THR A 175 5.15 -0.74 5.52
N ILE A 176 4.57 0.12 4.65
CA ILE A 176 3.20 -0.09 4.14
C ILE A 176 3.11 -1.33 3.24
N TYR A 177 4.07 -1.55 2.33
CA TYR A 177 4.05 -2.73 1.46
C TYR A 177 4.19 -4.03 2.26
N ASN A 178 5.05 -4.06 3.27
CA ASN A 178 5.18 -5.22 4.16
C ASN A 178 3.88 -5.47 4.94
N CYS A 179 3.31 -4.44 5.55
CA CYS A 179 2.02 -4.52 6.26
C CYS A 179 0.91 -5.07 5.36
N ARG A 180 0.79 -4.54 4.14
CA ARG A 180 -0.21 -5.00 3.15
C ARG A 180 0.02 -6.45 2.72
N ALA A 181 1.27 -6.87 2.54
CA ALA A 181 1.59 -8.26 2.22
C ALA A 181 1.15 -9.22 3.34
N LEU A 182 1.40 -8.86 4.60
CA LEU A 182 0.98 -9.64 5.76
C LEU A 182 -0.55 -9.73 5.87
N VAL A 183 -1.27 -8.64 5.63
CA VAL A 183 -2.74 -8.63 5.59
C VAL A 183 -3.26 -9.57 4.49
N CYS A 184 -2.72 -9.49 3.27
CA CYS A 184 -3.11 -10.39 2.18
C CYS A 184 -2.78 -11.86 2.47
N GLU A 185 -1.59 -12.17 3.02
CA GLU A 185 -1.18 -13.53 3.37
C GLU A 185 -2.16 -14.14 4.38
N GLN A 186 -2.55 -13.35 5.39
CA GLN A 186 -3.47 -13.79 6.42
C GLN A 186 -4.90 -13.98 5.91
N SER A 187 -5.36 -13.18 4.95
CA SER A 187 -6.64 -13.33 4.25
C SER A 187 -6.63 -14.45 3.20
N ASN A 188 -5.56 -15.24 3.12
CA ASN A 188 -5.36 -16.32 2.15
C ASN A 188 -5.31 -15.84 0.68
N GLU A 189 -5.01 -14.56 0.46
CA GLU A 189 -4.81 -13.96 -0.87
C GLU A 189 -3.34 -14.11 -1.30
N ILE A 190 -2.86 -15.35 -1.41
CA ILE A 190 -1.43 -15.67 -1.54
C ILE A 190 -0.78 -14.99 -2.75
N SER A 191 -1.44 -14.97 -3.91
CA SER A 191 -0.92 -14.29 -5.10
C SER A 191 -0.73 -12.79 -4.87
N GLN A 192 -1.65 -12.16 -4.14
CA GLN A 192 -1.59 -10.73 -3.83
C GLN A 192 -0.50 -10.43 -2.79
N ALA A 193 -0.34 -11.31 -1.79
CA ALA A 193 0.73 -11.24 -0.81
C ALA A 193 2.12 -11.29 -1.48
N ILE A 194 2.34 -12.24 -2.40
CA ILE A 194 3.58 -12.35 -3.19
C ILE A 194 3.88 -11.05 -3.95
N VAL A 195 2.85 -10.43 -4.57
CA VAL A 195 3.02 -9.15 -5.29
C VAL A 195 3.49 -8.05 -4.33
N TYR A 196 2.93 -7.95 -3.12
CA TYR A 196 3.32 -6.90 -2.17
C TYR A 196 4.66 -7.17 -1.49
N TYR A 197 5.02 -8.42 -1.20
CA TYR A 197 6.37 -8.75 -0.76
C TYR A 197 7.42 -8.40 -1.82
N ARG A 198 7.13 -8.68 -3.11
CA ARG A 198 8.00 -8.25 -4.21
C ARG A 198 8.15 -6.73 -4.27
N LYS A 199 7.04 -5.99 -4.11
CA LYS A 199 7.07 -4.51 -4.07
C LYS A 199 7.91 -4.00 -2.91
N CYS A 200 7.78 -4.60 -1.72
CA CYS A 200 8.59 -4.27 -0.54
C CYS A 200 10.09 -4.49 -0.81
N ALA A 201 10.45 -5.64 -1.36
CA ALA A 201 11.83 -5.98 -1.69
C ALA A 201 12.43 -5.12 -2.83
N ALA A 202 11.60 -4.62 -3.74
CA ALA A 202 12.05 -3.81 -4.88
C ALA A 202 12.29 -2.33 -4.53
N VAL A 203 11.89 -1.86 -3.34
CA VAL A 203 12.25 -0.51 -2.88
C VAL A 203 13.76 -0.45 -2.64
N ARG A 204 14.42 0.62 -3.07
CA ARG A 204 15.86 0.79 -2.81
C ARG A 204 16.13 0.80 -1.29
N PRO A 205 17.13 0.06 -0.79
CA PRO A 205 17.43 0.00 0.64
C PRO A 205 17.62 1.36 1.30
N THR A 206 17.03 1.53 2.48
CA THR A 206 17.12 2.74 3.32
C THR A 206 18.24 2.63 4.35
N PRO A 207 18.71 3.73 4.95
CA PRO A 207 19.66 3.67 6.07
C PRO A 207 19.03 3.11 7.36
N PHE A 208 17.70 3.06 7.46
CA PHE A 208 16.99 2.55 8.64
C PHE A 208 17.03 1.03 8.72
N GLU A 209 17.65 0.50 9.77
CA GLU A 209 17.82 -0.94 10.01
C GLU A 209 16.49 -1.71 10.08
N PRO A 210 15.43 -1.24 10.78
CA PRO A 210 14.17 -1.96 10.85
C PRO A 210 13.55 -2.20 9.46
N GLN A 211 13.67 -1.23 8.56
CA GLN A 211 13.16 -1.34 7.20
C GLN A 211 14.00 -2.32 6.37
N GLN A 212 15.31 -2.38 6.56
CA GLN A 212 16.15 -3.39 5.92
C GLN A 212 15.74 -4.80 6.38
N HIS A 213 15.47 -4.99 7.68
CA HIS A 213 14.97 -6.25 8.21
C HIS A 213 13.60 -6.64 7.62
N LEU A 214 12.69 -5.66 7.47
CA LEU A 214 11.40 -5.90 6.81
C LEU A 214 11.55 -6.33 5.35
N GLN A 215 12.51 -5.78 4.62
CA GLN A 215 12.79 -6.17 3.23
C GLN A 215 13.36 -7.61 3.15
N GLN A 216 14.27 -7.98 4.03
CA GLN A 216 14.81 -9.34 4.12
C GLN A 216 13.71 -10.35 4.46
N THR A 217 12.87 -10.02 5.45
CA THR A 217 11.73 -10.85 5.84
C THR A 217 10.73 -10.99 4.70
N ALA A 218 10.45 -9.91 3.96
CA ALA A 218 9.59 -9.92 2.78
C ALA A 218 10.11 -10.84 1.68
N LEU A 219 11.42 -10.80 1.41
CA LEU A 219 12.06 -11.70 0.44
C LEU A 219 11.92 -13.17 0.86
N ALA A 220 12.24 -13.49 2.11
CA ALA A 220 12.13 -14.85 2.63
C ALA A 220 10.68 -15.37 2.58
N ALA A 221 9.71 -14.55 3.01
CA ALA A 221 8.29 -14.89 2.95
C ALA A 221 7.81 -15.10 1.52
N MET A 222 8.21 -14.24 0.57
CA MET A 222 7.90 -14.40 -0.85
C MET A 222 8.40 -15.73 -1.41
N HIS A 223 9.65 -16.11 -1.14
CA HIS A 223 10.22 -17.38 -1.60
C HIS A 223 9.46 -18.59 -1.03
N ARG A 224 9.13 -18.56 0.27
CA ARG A 224 8.32 -19.59 0.92
C ARG A 224 6.95 -19.75 0.28
N LEU A 225 6.26 -18.65 0.00
CA LEU A 225 4.93 -18.67 -0.63
C LEU A 225 4.98 -19.16 -2.08
N ILE A 226 6.02 -18.79 -2.84
CA ILE A 226 6.22 -19.28 -4.21
C ILE A 226 6.46 -20.80 -4.21
N GLU A 227 7.32 -21.30 -3.32
CA GLU A 227 7.64 -22.72 -3.25
C GLU A 227 6.43 -23.56 -2.83
N SER A 228 5.67 -23.11 -1.82
CA SER A 228 4.45 -23.79 -1.37
C SER A 228 3.31 -23.77 -2.40
N SER A 229 3.29 -22.77 -3.29
CA SER A 229 2.30 -22.67 -4.38
C SER A 229 2.65 -23.51 -5.61
N ARG A 230 3.86 -24.10 -5.68
CA ARG A 230 4.21 -24.96 -6.81
C ARG A 230 3.31 -26.20 -6.77
N PRO A 231 2.62 -26.53 -7.87
CA PRO A 231 1.89 -27.79 -7.93
C PRO A 231 2.91 -28.90 -7.72
N GLN A 232 2.77 -29.61 -6.60
CA GLN A 232 3.49 -30.85 -6.36
C GLN A 232 3.06 -31.78 -7.49
N LEU A 233 3.86 -31.84 -8.56
CA LEU A 233 3.79 -32.88 -9.55
C LEU A 233 4.00 -34.17 -8.77
N LYS A 234 2.89 -34.76 -8.32
CA LYS A 234 2.86 -36.12 -7.81
C LYS A 234 3.33 -36.97 -8.97
N HIS A 235 4.64 -37.22 -9.00
CA HIS A 235 5.25 -38.28 -9.79
C HIS A 235 4.63 -39.59 -9.31
N LYS A 236 3.46 -39.91 -9.88
CA LYS A 236 2.96 -41.28 -9.93
C LYS A 236 3.80 -41.98 -10.98
N ASN A 237 4.61 -42.93 -10.50
CA ASN A 237 5.23 -44.03 -11.26
C ASN A 237 6.42 -43.57 -12.13
N THR A 238 7.48 -44.35 -12.38
CA THR A 238 7.72 -45.79 -12.26
C THR A 238 9.23 -45.97 -12.09
N LEU A 239 9.64 -47.05 -11.43
CA LEU A 239 11.02 -47.54 -11.33
C LEU A 239 11.76 -47.61 -12.69
N SER A 240 13.09 -47.52 -12.56
CA SER A 240 14.13 -47.98 -13.49
C SER A 240 14.55 -47.04 -14.63
N SER A 241 15.71 -46.40 -14.46
CA SER A 241 16.84 -46.56 -15.40
C SER A 241 18.08 -45.85 -14.88
N VAL A 242 19.11 -46.64 -14.59
CA VAL A 242 20.50 -46.20 -14.40
C VAL A 242 21.04 -45.82 -15.77
N PHE A 243 21.22 -44.53 -16.03
CA PHE A 243 22.22 -44.05 -17.00
C PHE A 243 22.87 -42.77 -16.49
N THR A 244 24.15 -42.92 -16.17
CA THR A 244 25.20 -41.91 -16.18
C THR A 244 25.17 -41.06 -17.45
N CYS A 245 25.31 -39.74 -17.33
CA CYS A 245 26.11 -38.96 -18.27
C CYS A 245 26.54 -37.61 -17.68
N ASP A 246 27.78 -37.28 -18.00
CA ASP A 246 28.60 -36.18 -17.55
C ASP A 246 28.12 -34.77 -17.91
N SER A 247 28.65 -33.84 -17.11
CA SER A 247 28.90 -32.42 -17.38
C SER A 247 29.02 -32.05 -18.86
N ILE A 248 28.16 -31.13 -19.33
CA ILE A 248 28.51 -30.25 -20.45
C ILE A 248 28.05 -28.82 -20.11
N SER A 249 29.05 -27.97 -19.87
CA SER A 249 28.96 -26.52 -19.94
C SER A 249 28.49 -26.10 -21.33
N THR A 250 27.31 -25.49 -21.42
CA THR A 250 26.90 -24.74 -22.61
C THR A 250 26.89 -23.26 -22.30
N SER A 251 28.04 -22.62 -22.59
CA SER A 251 28.07 -21.24 -23.04
C SER A 251 27.12 -21.08 -24.23
N SER A 252 26.13 -20.19 -24.11
CA SER A 252 25.43 -19.65 -25.28
C SER A 252 25.31 -18.14 -25.11
N THR A 253 26.31 -17.48 -25.67
CA THR A 253 26.29 -16.13 -26.21
C THR A 253 25.03 -15.96 -27.08
N VAL A 254 24.07 -15.17 -26.62
CA VAL A 254 23.04 -14.58 -27.48
C VAL A 254 23.15 -13.06 -27.42
N SER A 255 24.16 -12.56 -28.13
CA SER A 255 24.15 -11.21 -28.65
C SER A 255 23.03 -11.11 -29.69
N SER A 256 21.89 -10.56 -29.31
CA SER A 256 20.95 -9.96 -30.26
C SER A 256 20.58 -8.57 -29.75
N LEU A 257 21.33 -7.61 -30.27
CA LEU A 257 21.08 -6.18 -30.25
C LEU A 257 19.70 -5.92 -30.88
N LEU A 258 18.65 -5.99 -30.08
CA LEU A 258 17.50 -5.14 -30.31
C LEU A 258 17.91 -3.76 -29.81
N SER A 259 18.22 -2.83 -30.72
CA SER A 259 18.23 -1.40 -30.43
C SER A 259 16.84 -1.03 -29.89
N ARG A 260 16.63 -1.23 -28.58
CA ARG A 260 15.47 -0.74 -27.87
C ARG A 260 15.61 0.77 -27.93
N SER A 261 14.81 1.41 -28.78
CA SER A 261 14.72 2.86 -28.84
C SER A 261 14.41 3.36 -27.44
N SER A 262 15.40 3.94 -26.76
CA SER A 262 15.16 4.64 -25.51
C SER A 262 14.35 5.89 -25.83
N VAL A 263 13.35 6.17 -25.00
CA VAL A 263 12.55 7.38 -25.10
C VAL A 263 13.07 8.35 -24.04
N GLN A 264 13.33 9.59 -24.43
CA GLN A 264 13.81 10.65 -23.54
C GLN A 264 12.62 11.43 -22.96
N CYS A 265 12.65 11.71 -21.66
CA CYS A 265 11.65 12.56 -21.02
C CYS A 265 11.76 13.99 -21.56
N THR A 266 10.65 14.56 -22.05
CA THR A 266 10.63 15.93 -22.58
C THR A 266 11.08 16.98 -21.55
N GLN A 267 10.81 16.75 -20.27
CA GLN A 267 11.11 17.73 -19.21
C GLN A 267 12.53 17.63 -18.66
N CYS A 268 13.06 16.42 -18.48
CA CYS A 268 14.33 16.21 -17.77
C CYS A 268 15.38 15.43 -18.54
N GLY A 269 15.09 15.02 -19.78
CA GLY A 269 16.03 14.30 -20.65
C GLY A 269 16.33 12.85 -20.25
N LEU A 270 15.81 12.36 -19.11
CA LEU A 270 16.04 10.99 -18.65
C LEU A 270 15.60 9.97 -19.72
N GLU A 271 16.42 8.97 -20.00
CA GLU A 271 16.11 7.88 -20.93
C GLU A 271 15.47 6.68 -20.21
N LYS A 272 14.36 6.16 -20.75
CA LYS A 272 13.73 4.90 -20.31
C LYS A 272 13.26 4.08 -21.50
N ALA A 273 13.17 2.76 -21.33
CA ALA A 273 12.65 1.86 -22.36
C ALA A 273 11.16 2.11 -22.67
N THR A 274 10.38 2.51 -21.66
CA THR A 274 8.98 2.91 -21.80
C THR A 274 8.70 4.11 -20.90
N MET A 275 7.86 5.04 -21.38
CA MET A 275 7.45 6.23 -20.64
C MET A 275 5.95 6.48 -20.85
N PRO A 276 5.22 6.93 -19.82
CA PRO A 276 3.88 7.47 -20.02
C PRO A 276 3.93 8.67 -20.97
N VAL A 277 2.95 8.75 -21.86
CA VAL A 277 2.74 9.88 -22.76
C VAL A 277 1.54 10.70 -22.31
N CYS A 278 1.53 11.99 -22.65
CA CYS A 278 0.36 12.84 -22.41
C CYS A 278 -0.90 12.21 -23.01
N ALA A 279 -1.95 12.02 -22.20
CA ALA A 279 -3.18 11.38 -22.64
C ALA A 279 -3.92 12.17 -23.76
N ARG A 280 -3.70 13.49 -23.85
CA ARG A 280 -4.31 14.34 -24.89
C ARG A 280 -3.60 14.22 -26.23
N CYS A 281 -2.31 14.51 -26.29
CA CYS A 281 -1.58 14.52 -27.57
C CYS A 281 -0.93 13.18 -27.93
N LYS A 282 -0.76 12.27 -26.97
CA LYS A 282 -0.09 10.96 -27.11
C LYS A 282 1.35 10.99 -27.65
N THR A 283 1.93 12.17 -27.81
CA THR A 283 3.26 12.37 -28.43
C THR A 283 4.37 12.72 -27.44
N GLN A 284 4.05 13.35 -26.31
CA GLN A 284 5.06 13.85 -25.38
C GLN A 284 5.31 12.85 -24.24
N PRO A 285 6.49 12.21 -24.17
CA PRO A 285 6.85 11.25 -23.12
C PRO A 285 7.39 11.93 -21.85
N TYR A 286 7.00 11.40 -20.69
CA TYR A 286 7.47 11.87 -19.39
C TYR A 286 7.96 10.71 -18.54
N CYS A 287 9.06 10.88 -17.82
CA CYS A 287 9.57 9.81 -16.96
C CYS A 287 8.74 9.60 -15.68
N SER A 288 7.91 10.58 -15.32
CA SER A 288 7.01 10.60 -14.17
C SER A 288 5.88 11.63 -14.35
N VAL A 289 4.81 11.51 -13.55
CA VAL A 289 3.72 12.49 -13.49
C VAL A 289 4.23 13.87 -13.05
N ARG A 290 5.25 13.92 -12.18
CA ARG A 290 5.90 15.17 -11.77
C ARG A 290 6.50 15.92 -12.95
N CYS A 291 7.27 15.23 -13.82
CA CYS A 291 7.80 15.85 -15.04
C CYS A 291 6.69 16.37 -15.96
N MET A 292 5.58 15.64 -16.08
CA MET A 292 4.42 16.07 -16.85
C MET A 292 3.74 17.32 -16.22
N LYS A 293 3.59 17.36 -14.89
CA LYS A 293 3.04 18.53 -14.17
C LYS A 293 3.97 19.75 -14.33
N SER A 294 5.28 19.58 -14.19
CA SER A 294 6.28 20.66 -14.34
C SER A 294 6.33 21.20 -15.77
N HIS A 295 6.24 20.33 -16.78
CA HIS A 295 6.20 20.75 -18.19
C HIS A 295 4.84 21.31 -18.62
N LYS A 296 3.80 21.24 -17.78
CA LYS A 296 2.40 21.50 -18.17
C LYS A 296 2.20 22.85 -18.86
N GLN A 297 2.79 23.93 -18.34
CA GLN A 297 2.61 25.28 -18.89
C GLN A 297 3.20 25.41 -20.30
N ILE A 298 4.40 24.87 -20.52
CA ILE A 298 5.08 24.88 -21.82
C ILE A 298 4.39 23.89 -22.77
N HIS A 299 4.00 22.72 -22.27
CA HIS A 299 3.34 21.70 -23.05
C HIS A 299 1.98 22.16 -23.57
N GLN A 300 1.21 22.91 -22.78
CA GLN A 300 -0.15 23.33 -23.11
C GLN A 300 -0.25 24.11 -24.43
N THR A 301 0.77 24.89 -24.80
CA THR A 301 0.78 25.64 -26.07
C THR A 301 0.85 24.72 -27.29
N ASN A 302 1.43 23.53 -27.13
CA ASN A 302 1.63 22.54 -28.20
C ASN A 302 0.75 21.29 -28.03
N CYS A 303 -0.03 21.20 -26.94
CA CYS A 303 -0.86 20.05 -26.58
C CYS A 303 -2.22 20.14 -27.29
N GLY A 304 -2.26 19.87 -28.60
CA GLY A 304 -3.52 19.87 -29.36
C GLY A 304 -3.41 19.99 -30.88
N VAL A 305 -2.22 20.12 -31.45
CA VAL A 305 -2.05 20.42 -32.88
C VAL A 305 -2.19 19.18 -33.80
N PHE A 306 -2.45 17.98 -33.26
CA PHE A 306 -2.60 16.75 -34.06
C PHE A 306 -4.00 16.16 -33.94
N LEU A 307 -4.99 16.88 -34.47
CA LEU A 307 -6.25 16.32 -34.98
C LEU A 307 -6.51 16.95 -36.35
N SER A 308 -5.82 16.44 -37.35
CA SER A 308 -6.10 16.63 -38.78
C SER A 308 -5.78 15.33 -39.49
#